data_AF-A0A8T2MI96-F1
#
_entry.id   AF-A0A8T2MI96-F1
#
_cell.length_a   1.000
_cell.length_b   1.000
_cell.length_c   1.000
_cell.angle_alpha   90.00
_cell.angle_beta   90.00
_cell.angle_gamma   90.00
#
_symmetry.space_group_name_H-M   'P 1'
#
loop_
_entity.id
_entity.type
_entity.pdbx_description
1 polymer ?
#
loop_
_entity_poly.entity_id
_entity_poly.type
_entity_poly.pdbx_seq_one_letter_code
_entity_poly.pdbx_strand_id
1 'polypeptide(L)'
;MKTLALVLLFIAADATAAPTTTTASEKNLQHVILKEIIHSVKHLNSTLEDKVKKMMVLQAVTHGHCTHENLCKAATVLQELSAETLGLEEKNWLLPRQLVAYTRNIQCKSPAPDHQIQLQDLLQNIHYCAQKMFTKL
;
A
#
# COMPACT_ATOMS: atom_id res chain seq x y z
N MET A 1 -35.78 56.85 -0.44
CA MET A 1 -34.33 57.02 -0.12
C MET A 1 -34.04 56.38 1.23
N LYS A 2 -32.83 55.80 1.41
CA LYS A 2 -32.32 54.95 2.51
C LYS A 2 -32.48 53.44 2.23
N THR A 3 -31.57 52.81 1.46
CA THR A 3 -30.20 52.31 1.76
C THR A 3 -30.18 51.20 2.82
N LEU A 4 -29.66 50.01 2.45
CA LEU A 4 -28.76 49.23 3.30
C LEU A 4 -27.95 48.27 2.42
N ALA A 5 -26.66 48.56 2.34
CA ALA A 5 -25.64 47.78 1.67
C ALA A 5 -25.31 46.53 2.49
N LEU A 6 -25.24 45.37 1.82
CA LEU A 6 -24.79 44.13 2.42
C LEU A 6 -23.26 44.08 2.31
N VAL A 7 -22.58 44.17 3.45
CA VAL A 7 -21.12 44.00 3.56
C VAL A 7 -20.82 42.50 3.59
N LEU A 8 -20.14 41.99 2.56
CA LEU A 8 -19.58 40.64 2.54
C LEU A 8 -18.22 40.65 3.26
N LEU A 9 -18.16 40.01 4.43
CA LEU A 9 -16.91 39.72 5.13
C LEU A 9 -16.27 38.47 4.52
N PHE A 10 -15.13 38.65 3.85
CA PHE A 10 -14.24 37.58 3.46
C PHE A 10 -13.47 37.09 4.69
N ILE A 11 -13.77 35.88 5.16
CA ILE A 11 -12.91 35.18 6.10
C ILE A 11 -11.87 34.43 5.27
N ALA A 12 -10.67 34.99 5.19
CA ALA A 12 -9.49 34.24 4.78
C ALA A 12 -9.15 33.27 5.92
N ALA A 13 -9.53 32.00 5.77
CA ALA A 13 -9.04 30.94 6.62
C ALA A 13 -7.63 30.59 6.14
N ASP A 14 -6.65 31.09 6.89
CA ASP A 14 -5.24 30.77 6.81
C ASP A 14 -5.06 29.26 7.06
N ALA A 15 -4.94 28.48 5.99
CA ALA A 15 -4.65 27.05 6.06
C ALA A 15 -3.13 26.85 6.20
N THR A 16 -2.58 27.31 7.31
CA THR A 16 -1.26 26.86 7.76
C THR A 16 -1.40 25.43 8.28
N ALA A 17 -1.20 24.46 7.39
CA ALA A 17 -1.10 23.06 7.74
C ALA A 17 0.06 22.87 8.72
N ALA A 18 -0.27 22.75 10.01
CA ALA A 18 0.69 22.42 11.04
C ALA A 18 1.29 21.03 10.74
N PRO A 19 2.61 20.83 10.93
CA PRO A 19 3.25 19.53 10.75
C PRO A 19 2.64 18.56 11.75
N THR A 20 1.96 17.53 11.25
CA THR A 20 1.30 16.53 12.06
C THR A 20 2.38 15.67 12.74
N THR A 21 2.63 15.95 14.03
CA THR A 21 3.45 15.10 14.90
C THR A 21 2.84 13.71 14.94
N THR A 22 3.48 12.76 14.28
CA THR A 22 3.11 11.34 14.30
C THR A 22 3.22 10.83 15.74
N THR A 23 2.12 10.36 16.32
CA THR A 23 2.11 9.94 17.72
C THR A 23 2.76 8.56 17.90
N ALA A 24 3.29 8.25 19.09
CA ALA A 24 3.85 6.92 19.40
C ALA A 24 2.85 5.77 19.16
N SER A 25 1.55 6.05 19.29
CA SER A 25 0.45 5.13 18.98
C SER A 25 0.40 4.77 17.49
N GLU A 26 0.56 5.76 16.61
CA GLU A 26 0.56 5.52 15.15
C GLU A 26 1.80 4.76 14.69
N LYS A 27 2.97 5.06 15.26
CA LYS A 27 4.20 4.30 14.98
C LYS A 27 4.09 2.83 15.39
N ASN A 28 3.46 2.55 16.53
CA ASN A 28 3.20 1.19 16.98
C ASN A 28 2.24 0.45 16.03
N LEU A 29 1.17 1.12 15.58
CA LEU A 29 0.26 0.55 14.60
C LEU A 29 0.94 0.23 13.27
N GLN A 30 1.75 1.15 12.74
CA GLN A 30 2.52 0.92 11.51
C GLN A 30 3.50 -0.25 11.65
N HIS A 31 4.19 -0.37 12.80
CA HIS A 31 5.05 -1.52 13.09
C HIS A 31 4.28 -2.85 13.06
N VAL A 32 3.10 -2.91 13.66
CA VAL A 32 2.27 -4.12 13.67
C VAL A 32 1.86 -4.49 12.25
N ILE A 33 1.35 -3.56 11.47
CA ILE A 33 0.90 -3.83 10.09
C ILE A 33 2.08 -4.29 9.22
N LEU A 34 3.25 -3.65 9.32
CA LEU A 34 4.44 -4.07 8.57
C LEU A 34 4.89 -5.48 8.96
N LYS A 35 4.83 -5.83 10.25
CA LYS A 35 5.14 -7.18 10.72
C LYS A 35 4.19 -8.22 10.13
N GLU A 36 2.90 -7.90 10.05
CA GLU A 36 1.90 -8.75 9.40
C GLU A 36 2.15 -8.90 7.90
N ILE A 37 2.45 -7.82 7.18
CA ILE A 37 2.81 -7.86 5.76
C ILE A 37 4.01 -8.79 5.53
N ILE A 38 5.07 -8.64 6.32
CA ILE A 38 6.28 -9.48 6.24
C ILE A 38 5.91 -10.96 6.45
N HIS A 39 5.07 -11.24 7.44
CA HIS A 39 4.63 -12.61 7.72
C HIS A 39 3.76 -13.19 6.59
N SER A 40 2.79 -12.43 6.10
CA SER A 40 1.93 -12.81 4.98
C SER A 40 2.74 -13.14 3.73
N VAL A 41 3.73 -12.32 3.37
CA VAL A 41 4.57 -12.60 2.20
C VAL A 41 5.39 -13.88 2.38
N LYS A 42 5.97 -14.10 3.56
CA LYS A 42 6.70 -15.36 3.85
C LYS A 42 5.78 -16.57 3.73
N HIS A 43 4.57 -16.49 4.29
CA HIS A 43 3.58 -17.55 4.20
C HIS A 43 3.14 -17.82 2.75
N LEU A 44 2.91 -16.79 1.95
CA LEU A 44 2.58 -16.94 0.53
C LEU A 44 3.72 -17.59 -0.24
N ASN A 45 4.97 -17.15 -0.02
CA ASN A 45 6.13 -17.76 -0.67
C ASN A 45 6.33 -19.24 -0.31
N SER A 46 5.91 -19.70 0.88
CA SER A 46 5.96 -21.12 1.24
C SER A 46 4.75 -21.92 0.76
N THR A 47 3.60 -21.27 0.56
CA THR A 47 2.32 -21.95 0.30
C THR A 47 1.96 -22.02 -1.18
N LEU A 48 2.29 -20.97 -1.95
CA LEU A 48 1.98 -20.93 -3.38
C LEU A 48 2.76 -21.99 -4.14
N GLU A 49 2.08 -22.68 -5.06
CA GLU A 49 2.70 -23.59 -6.00
C GLU A 49 3.68 -22.86 -6.94
N ASP A 50 4.71 -23.57 -7.40
CA ASP A 50 5.74 -22.98 -8.28
C ASP A 50 5.18 -22.45 -9.60
N LYS A 51 4.10 -23.05 -10.13
CA LYS A 51 3.43 -22.56 -11.34
C LYS A 51 2.80 -21.18 -11.11
N VAL A 52 2.21 -20.97 -9.94
CA VAL A 52 1.55 -19.71 -9.56
C VAL A 52 2.60 -18.63 -9.31
N LYS A 53 3.70 -18.98 -8.65
CA LYS A 53 4.85 -18.08 -8.40
C LYS A 53 5.43 -17.48 -9.68
N LYS A 54 5.43 -18.23 -10.78
CA LYS A 54 5.95 -17.82 -12.09
C LYS A 54 4.95 -17.04 -12.95
N MET A 55 3.71 -16.86 -12.49
CA MET A 55 2.72 -16.02 -13.17
C MET A 55 3.24 -14.60 -13.34
N MET A 56 3.04 -14.01 -14.52
CA MET A 56 3.43 -12.65 -14.81
C MET A 56 2.40 -11.67 -14.25
N VAL A 57 2.88 -10.64 -13.55
CA VAL A 57 2.08 -9.56 -12.97
C VAL A 57 2.75 -8.23 -13.26
N LEU A 58 2.01 -7.13 -13.18
CA LEU A 58 2.58 -5.81 -13.39
C LEU A 58 3.63 -5.47 -12.33
N GLN A 59 4.74 -4.87 -12.75
CA GLN A 59 5.80 -4.42 -11.87
C GLN A 59 5.35 -3.17 -11.11
N ALA A 60 4.89 -3.36 -9.87
CA ALA A 60 4.48 -2.26 -9.00
C ALA A 60 5.58 -1.74 -8.07
N VAL A 61 6.55 -2.59 -7.73
CA VAL A 61 7.65 -2.29 -6.80
C VAL A 61 8.96 -2.73 -7.43
N THR A 62 9.89 -1.79 -7.55
CA THR A 62 11.27 -2.07 -7.97
C THR A 62 12.15 -2.19 -6.74
N HIS A 63 13.06 -3.17 -6.77
CA HIS A 63 14.04 -3.36 -5.72
C HIS A 63 14.77 -2.04 -5.39
N GLY A 64 14.99 -1.76 -4.10
CA GLY A 64 15.65 -0.52 -3.64
C GLY A 64 14.72 0.71 -3.52
N HIS A 65 13.64 0.79 -4.31
CA HIS A 65 12.71 1.92 -4.33
C HIS A 65 11.46 1.67 -3.50
N CYS A 66 11.60 1.83 -2.18
CA CYS A 66 10.54 1.54 -1.21
C CYS A 66 9.83 2.83 -0.78
N THR A 67 8.68 3.10 -1.40
CA THR A 67 7.79 4.21 -1.08
C THR A 67 6.39 3.69 -0.74
N HIS A 68 5.60 4.48 0.01
CA HIS A 68 4.19 4.15 0.26
C HIS A 68 3.40 3.99 -1.05
N GLU A 69 3.69 4.84 -2.03
CA GLU A 69 3.08 4.77 -3.36
C GLU A 69 3.36 3.42 -4.05
N ASN A 70 4.60 2.92 -4.02
CA ASN A 70 4.94 1.65 -4.67
C ASN A 70 4.26 0.45 -3.96
N LEU A 71 4.22 0.45 -2.62
CA LEU A 71 3.49 -0.58 -1.87
C LEU A 71 1.98 -0.52 -2.14
N CYS A 72 1.44 0.67 -2.36
CA CYS A 72 0.04 0.84 -2.69
C CYS A 72 -0.29 0.33 -4.10
N LYS A 73 0.58 0.64 -5.08
CA LYS A 73 0.49 0.05 -6.42
C LYS A 73 0.56 -1.47 -6.39
N ALA A 74 1.40 -2.05 -5.53
CA ALA A 74 1.44 -3.49 -5.34
C ALA A 74 0.10 -4.01 -4.80
N ALA A 75 -0.54 -3.30 -3.89
CA ALA A 75 -1.87 -3.65 -3.43
C ALA A 75 -2.87 -3.69 -4.60
N THR A 76 -2.86 -2.69 -5.48
CA THR A 76 -3.71 -2.64 -6.68
C THR A 76 -3.47 -3.85 -7.59
N VAL A 77 -2.22 -4.16 -7.92
CA VAL A 77 -1.89 -5.33 -8.77
C VAL A 77 -2.35 -6.64 -8.11
N LEU A 78 -2.14 -6.80 -6.81
CA LEU A 78 -2.54 -8.01 -6.10
C LEU A 78 -4.06 -8.12 -5.91
N GLN A 79 -4.81 -7.01 -5.90
CA GLN A 79 -6.28 -7.02 -5.85
C GLN A 79 -6.91 -7.56 -7.14
N GLU A 80 -6.18 -7.51 -8.26
CA GLU A 80 -6.63 -8.10 -9.53
C GLU A 80 -6.53 -9.63 -9.52
N LEU A 81 -5.87 -10.23 -8.52
CA LEU A 81 -5.74 -11.67 -8.35
C LEU A 81 -6.77 -12.20 -7.34
N SER A 82 -7.47 -13.28 -7.69
CA SER A 82 -8.36 -13.99 -6.76
C SER A 82 -7.62 -15.01 -5.92
N ALA A 83 -8.11 -15.30 -4.71
CA ALA A 83 -7.53 -16.35 -3.86
C ALA A 83 -7.56 -17.72 -4.57
N GLU A 84 -8.64 -18.00 -5.31
CA GLU A 84 -8.79 -19.21 -6.14
C GLU A 84 -7.67 -19.33 -7.18
N THR A 85 -7.34 -18.25 -7.91
CA THR A 85 -6.23 -18.25 -8.90
C THR A 85 -4.90 -18.60 -8.25
N LEU A 86 -4.75 -18.22 -6.98
CA LEU A 86 -3.56 -18.48 -6.18
C LEU A 86 -3.56 -19.86 -5.50
N GLY A 87 -4.66 -20.63 -5.60
CA GLY A 87 -4.81 -21.90 -4.90
C GLY A 87 -4.95 -21.73 -3.38
N LEU A 88 -5.51 -20.60 -2.93
CA LEU A 88 -5.68 -20.24 -1.52
C LEU A 88 -7.16 -20.14 -1.15
N GLU A 89 -7.47 -20.35 0.12
CA GLU A 89 -8.76 -19.97 0.69
C GLU A 89 -8.84 -18.44 0.83
N GLU A 90 -10.01 -17.84 0.57
CA GLU A 90 -10.24 -16.38 0.64
C GLU A 90 -9.75 -15.74 1.95
N LYS A 91 -9.97 -16.42 3.09
CA LYS A 91 -9.53 -15.94 4.40
C LYS A 91 -7.99 -15.82 4.54
N ASN A 92 -7.23 -16.51 3.69
CA ASN A 92 -5.77 -16.49 3.69
C ASN A 92 -5.20 -15.44 2.71
N TRP A 93 -6.03 -14.83 1.85
CA TRP A 93 -5.62 -13.79 0.90
C TRP A 93 -5.73 -12.38 1.47
N LEU A 94 -4.91 -12.08 2.49
CA LEU A 94 -4.98 -10.83 3.25
C LEU A 94 -3.99 -9.75 2.80
N LEU A 95 -2.94 -10.13 2.07
CA LEU A 95 -1.83 -9.24 1.73
C LEU A 95 -2.27 -7.92 1.05
N PRO A 96 -3.20 -7.91 0.07
CA PRO A 96 -3.60 -6.66 -0.57
C PRO A 96 -4.26 -5.69 0.42
N ARG A 97 -5.10 -6.20 1.35
CA ARG A 97 -5.77 -5.38 2.37
C ARG A 97 -4.77 -4.80 3.38
N GLN A 98 -3.78 -5.60 3.78
CA GLN A 98 -2.72 -5.16 4.69
C GLN A 98 -1.87 -4.04 4.07
N LEU A 99 -1.55 -4.13 2.78
CA LEU A 99 -0.83 -3.08 2.06
C LEU A 99 -1.64 -1.78 2.01
N VAL A 100 -2.94 -1.84 1.69
CA VAL A 100 -3.82 -0.65 1.74
C VAL A 100 -3.88 -0.04 3.14
N ALA A 101 -4.02 -0.88 4.17
CA ALA A 101 -4.05 -0.41 5.56
C ALA A 101 -2.75 0.30 5.97
N TYR A 102 -1.60 -0.21 5.52
CA TYR A 102 -0.31 0.40 5.79
C TYR A 102 -0.14 1.74 5.06
N THR A 103 -0.46 1.79 3.76
CA THR A 103 -0.24 2.99 2.94
C THR A 103 -1.26 4.10 3.22
N ARG A 104 -2.39 3.75 3.86
CA ARG A 104 -3.55 4.63 4.06
C ARG A 104 -4.06 5.24 2.75
N ASN A 105 -3.75 4.61 1.61
CA ASN A 105 -4.17 5.06 0.29
C ASN A 105 -4.93 3.93 -0.42
N ILE A 106 -6.14 4.25 -0.87
CA ILE A 106 -7.07 3.32 -1.52
C ILE A 106 -7.05 3.52 -3.05
N GLN A 107 -6.58 4.68 -3.53
CA GLN A 107 -6.57 5.05 -4.94
C GLN A 107 -5.14 5.34 -5.38
N CYS A 108 -4.45 4.28 -5.78
CA CYS A 108 -3.12 4.37 -6.35
C CYS A 108 -3.18 4.14 -7.85
N LYS A 109 -2.39 4.90 -8.61
CA LYS A 109 -2.35 4.78 -10.06
C LYS A 109 -1.77 3.42 -10.41
N SER A 110 -2.51 2.61 -11.19
CA SER A 110 -2.01 1.31 -11.65
C SER A 110 -0.63 1.47 -12.33
N PRO A 111 0.30 0.51 -12.14
CA PRO A 111 1.58 0.52 -12.82
C PRO A 111 1.44 0.57 -14.35
N ALA A 112 2.51 0.97 -15.02
CA ALA A 112 2.54 0.93 -16.47
C ALA A 112 2.49 -0.55 -16.96
N PRO A 113 1.68 -0.87 -17.98
CA PRO A 113 1.42 -2.25 -18.41
C PRO A 113 2.60 -2.91 -19.14
N ASP A 114 3.59 -2.12 -19.55
CA ASP A 114 4.77 -2.52 -20.31
C ASP A 114 5.84 -3.23 -19.48
N HIS A 115 5.74 -3.17 -18.14
CA HIS A 115 6.69 -3.81 -17.24
C HIS A 115 6.00 -4.92 -16.44
N GLN A 116 6.36 -6.18 -16.72
CA GLN A 116 5.86 -7.35 -16.01
C GLN A 116 7.00 -8.10 -15.33
N ILE A 117 6.72 -8.64 -14.15
CA ILE A 117 7.63 -9.48 -13.37
C ILE A 117 6.89 -10.74 -12.91
N GLN A 118 7.60 -11.75 -12.44
CA GLN A 118 6.95 -12.91 -11.84
C GLN A 118 6.32 -12.50 -10.50
N LEU A 119 5.20 -13.15 -10.12
CA LEU A 119 4.54 -12.93 -8.84
C LEU A 119 5.51 -13.12 -7.68
N GLN A 120 6.39 -14.12 -7.77
CA GLN A 120 7.44 -14.34 -6.77
C GLN A 120 8.37 -13.14 -6.60
N ASP A 121 8.78 -12.49 -7.69
CA ASP A 121 9.64 -11.31 -7.65
C ASP A 121 8.90 -10.10 -7.06
N LEU A 122 7.62 -9.94 -7.39
CA LEU A 122 6.77 -8.90 -6.78
C LEU A 122 6.66 -9.11 -5.27
N LEU A 123 6.36 -10.33 -4.83
CA LEU A 123 6.29 -10.70 -3.41
C LEU A 123 7.62 -10.44 -2.72
N GLN A 124 8.74 -10.83 -3.32
CA GLN A 124 10.07 -10.58 -2.76
C GLN A 124 10.39 -9.07 -2.63
N ASN A 125 10.00 -8.26 -3.62
CA ASN A 125 10.15 -6.80 -3.56
C ASN A 125 9.28 -6.16 -2.48
N ILE A 126 8.04 -6.64 -2.30
CA ILE A 126 7.16 -6.22 -1.19
C ILE A 126 7.81 -6.57 0.15
N HIS A 127 8.30 -7.81 0.31
CA HIS A 127 8.96 -8.25 1.54
C HIS A 127 10.18 -7.38 1.87
N TYR A 128 11.07 -7.15 0.89
CA TYR A 128 12.22 -6.27 1.07
C TYR A 128 11.79 -4.86 1.52
N CYS A 129 10.79 -4.28 0.86
CA CYS A 129 10.32 -2.95 1.21
C CYS A 129 9.65 -2.87 2.58
N ALA A 130 8.84 -3.86 2.95
CA ALA A 130 8.24 -3.93 4.27
C ALA A 130 9.31 -4.06 5.37
N GLN A 131 10.34 -4.89 5.18
CA GLN A 131 11.48 -4.99 6.11
C GLN A 131 12.24 -3.66 6.23
N LYS A 132 12.57 -3.04 5.09
CA LYS A 132 13.28 -1.76 5.07
C LYS A 132 12.51 -0.65 5.76
N MET A 133 11.19 -0.59 5.57
CA MET A 133 10.33 0.37 6.26
C MET A 133 10.22 0.06 7.75
N PHE A 134 10.09 -1.22 8.13
CA PHE A 134 10.00 -1.65 9.52
C PHE A 134 11.24 -1.22 10.31
N THR A 135 12.44 -1.40 9.75
CA THR A 135 13.69 -1.00 10.41
C THR A 135 13.88 0.53 10.56
N LYS A 136 13.08 1.34 9.86
CA LYS A 136 13.21 2.80 9.83
C LYS A 136 12.22 3.53 10.75
N LEU A 137 11.21 2.85 11.28
CA LEU A 137 10.18 3.44 12.15
C LEU A 137 10.68 3.70 13.58
#